data_AF-A0A947QZJ4-F1
#
_entry.id   AF-A0A947QZJ4-F1
#
_cell.length_a   1.000
_cell.length_b   1.000
_cell.length_c   1.000
_cell.angle_alpha   90.00
_cell.angle_beta   90.00
_cell.angle_gamma   90.00
#
_symmetry.space_group_name_H-M   'P 1'
#
loop_
_entity.id
_entity.type
_entity.pdbx_description
1 polymer ?
#
loop_
_entity_poly.entity_id
_entity_poly.type
_entity_poly.pdbx_seq_one_letter_code
_entity_poly.pdbx_strand_id
1 'polypeptide(L)'
;MAQATQDTGHAGSECRGYRNHFINGIMEVNMIIVRKSKGYVLLFCLAIMLFIAFDVSAEVPIAIIANKDVPTDHLTAEAIKKIFLGDTINWEANEGIIVVLLRDETIHKAFIKQYIKRTPTQFENVWRRNLFTGKGARSKRVDSIDDLIQYVATTKSAIGYIPADTSLPDDVKKISIE
;
A
#
# COMPACT_ATOMS: atom_id res chain seq x y z
N MET A 1 -96.28 -18.97 -47.60
CA MET A 1 -96.36 -18.17 -46.36
C MET A 1 -96.41 -19.14 -45.19
N ALA A 2 -95.35 -19.24 -44.41
CA ALA A 2 -95.35 -19.94 -43.11
C ALA A 2 -94.10 -19.53 -42.31
N GLN A 3 -94.31 -19.14 -41.05
CA GLN A 3 -93.31 -18.91 -40.00
C GLN A 3 -92.67 -20.23 -39.52
N ALA A 4 -91.53 -20.13 -38.82
CA ALA A 4 -91.21 -20.80 -37.52
C ALA A 4 -89.69 -21.04 -37.33
N THR A 5 -89.07 -20.41 -36.31
CA THR A 5 -88.44 -21.00 -35.09
C THR A 5 -86.95 -21.36 -35.24
N GLN A 6 -86.01 -20.76 -34.48
CA GLN A 6 -85.50 -21.17 -33.12
C GLN A 6 -85.02 -22.64 -33.10
N ASP A 7 -83.87 -23.08 -32.55
CA ASP A 7 -82.91 -22.58 -31.55
C ASP A 7 -81.68 -23.53 -31.52
N THR A 8 -80.68 -23.20 -30.68
CA THR A 8 -79.55 -23.99 -30.13
C THR A 8 -78.23 -23.98 -30.93
N GLY A 9 -77.03 -23.74 -30.41
CA GLY A 9 -76.58 -23.48 -29.04
C GLY A 9 -75.70 -24.60 -28.47
N HIS A 10 -74.49 -24.87 -29.00
CA HIS A 10 -73.43 -25.56 -28.23
C HIS A 10 -72.03 -25.51 -28.88
N ALA A 11 -71.00 -25.60 -28.04
CA ALA A 11 -69.58 -25.81 -28.31
C ALA A 11 -68.69 -24.55 -28.48
N GLY A 12 -68.04 -24.15 -27.39
CA GLY A 12 -66.91 -23.19 -27.45
C GLY A 12 -66.35 -22.72 -26.10
N SER A 13 -66.86 -23.18 -24.96
CA SER A 13 -66.50 -22.67 -23.62
C SER A 13 -65.42 -23.48 -22.88
N GLU A 14 -64.86 -24.56 -23.44
CA GLU A 14 -63.91 -25.42 -22.70
C GLU A 14 -62.43 -25.04 -22.78
N CYS A 15 -61.98 -24.16 -23.69
CA CYS A 15 -60.54 -23.89 -23.85
C CYS A 15 -59.98 -22.72 -23.01
N ARG A 16 -60.75 -22.16 -22.07
CA ARG A 16 -60.33 -20.94 -21.32
C ARG A 16 -59.85 -21.20 -19.89
N GLY A 17 -60.10 -22.37 -19.31
CA GLY A 17 -59.76 -22.67 -17.90
C GLY A 17 -58.30 -23.07 -17.65
N TYR A 18 -57.64 -23.76 -18.57
CA TYR A 18 -56.33 -24.37 -18.30
C TYR A 18 -55.15 -23.41 -18.39
N ARG A 19 -55.30 -22.29 -19.10
CA ARG A 19 -54.21 -21.34 -19.38
C ARG A 19 -53.88 -20.41 -18.20
N ASN A 20 -54.81 -20.23 -17.25
CA ASN A 20 -54.60 -19.34 -16.11
C ASN A 20 -53.97 -20.03 -14.89
N HIS A 21 -53.99 -21.36 -14.80
CA HIS A 21 -53.39 -22.09 -13.68
C HIS A 21 -51.87 -22.32 -13.83
N PHE A 22 -51.34 -22.30 -15.06
CA PHE A 22 -49.92 -22.57 -15.33
C PHE A 22 -49.03 -21.31 -15.23
N ILE A 23 -49.56 -20.11 -15.50
CA ILE A 23 -48.77 -18.86 -15.46
C ILE A 23 -48.61 -18.33 -14.03
N ASN A 24 -49.60 -18.53 -13.15
CA ASN A 24 -49.51 -18.07 -11.76
C ASN A 24 -48.51 -18.88 -10.91
N GLY A 25 -48.22 -20.14 -11.28
CA GLY A 25 -47.22 -20.96 -10.58
C GLY A 25 -45.76 -20.55 -10.88
N ILE A 26 -45.45 -20.13 -12.10
CA ILE A 26 -44.07 -19.80 -12.52
C ILE A 26 -43.60 -18.44 -11.96
N MET A 27 -44.53 -17.54 -11.63
CA MET A 27 -44.22 -16.24 -11.01
C MET A 27 -43.87 -16.34 -9.51
N GLU A 28 -44.46 -17.28 -8.76
CA GLU A 28 -44.15 -17.45 -7.34
C GLU A 28 -42.79 -18.13 -7.09
N VAL A 29 -42.37 -19.07 -7.95
CA VAL A 29 -41.08 -19.75 -7.77
C VAL A 29 -39.89 -18.82 -8.05
N ASN A 30 -39.99 -17.97 -9.08
CA ASN A 30 -38.95 -16.98 -9.39
C ASN A 30 -38.82 -15.91 -8.30
N MET A 31 -39.93 -15.56 -7.62
CA MET A 31 -39.90 -14.60 -6.52
C MET A 31 -39.28 -15.17 -5.24
N ILE A 32 -39.39 -16.48 -4.99
CA ILE A 32 -38.75 -17.15 -3.85
C ILE A 32 -37.23 -17.32 -4.05
N ILE A 33 -36.79 -17.62 -5.28
CA ILE A 33 -35.35 -17.79 -5.62
C ILE A 33 -34.61 -16.44 -5.55
N VAL A 34 -35.21 -15.35 -6.04
CA VAL A 34 -34.62 -14.00 -5.98
C VAL A 34 -34.72 -13.37 -4.57
N ARG A 35 -35.58 -13.88 -3.68
CA ARG A 35 -35.69 -13.38 -2.30
C ARG A 35 -34.68 -14.00 -1.34
N LYS A 36 -34.26 -15.25 -1.56
CA LYS A 36 -33.18 -15.88 -0.77
C LYS A 36 -31.78 -15.41 -1.18
N SER A 37 -31.56 -15.03 -2.44
CA SER A 37 -30.25 -14.61 -2.95
C SER A 37 -29.81 -13.21 -2.49
N LYS A 38 -30.75 -12.29 -2.20
CA LYS A 38 -30.42 -10.92 -1.74
C LYS A 38 -29.70 -10.91 -0.40
N GLY A 39 -30.06 -11.82 0.51
CA GLY A 39 -29.38 -11.99 1.80
C GLY A 39 -27.96 -12.53 1.65
N TYR A 40 -27.76 -13.51 0.75
CA TYR A 40 -26.44 -14.08 0.49
C TYR A 40 -25.53 -13.12 -0.29
N VAL A 41 -26.06 -12.32 -1.22
CA VAL A 41 -25.28 -11.28 -1.91
C VAL A 41 -24.87 -10.18 -0.92
N LEU A 42 -25.76 -9.77 -0.02
CA LEU A 42 -25.43 -8.78 1.01
C LEU A 42 -24.43 -9.33 2.04
N LEU A 43 -24.59 -10.59 2.48
CA LEU A 43 -23.62 -11.30 3.33
C LEU A 43 -22.26 -11.50 2.65
N PHE A 44 -22.25 -11.80 1.35
CA PHE A 44 -21.03 -11.98 0.56
C PHE A 44 -20.30 -10.65 0.35
N CYS A 45 -21.03 -9.57 0.06
CA CYS A 45 -20.48 -8.21 0.00
C CYS A 45 -19.94 -7.76 1.37
N LEU A 46 -20.64 -8.07 2.46
CA LEU A 46 -20.22 -7.72 3.82
C LEU A 46 -19.00 -8.55 4.25
N ALA A 47 -18.91 -9.82 3.84
CA ALA A 47 -17.74 -10.66 4.03
C ALA A 47 -16.53 -10.21 3.21
N ILE A 48 -16.72 -9.78 1.95
CA ILE A 48 -15.65 -9.17 1.13
C ILE A 48 -15.19 -7.85 1.75
N MET A 49 -16.11 -7.00 2.24
CA MET A 49 -15.77 -5.74 2.90
C MET A 49 -15.01 -5.97 4.22
N LEU A 50 -15.33 -7.04 4.97
CA LEU A 50 -14.56 -7.47 6.13
C LEU A 50 -13.16 -7.99 5.75
N PHE A 51 -13.02 -8.63 4.59
CA PHE A 51 -11.76 -9.24 4.13
C PHE A 51 -10.74 -8.20 3.61
N ILE A 52 -11.20 -7.04 3.12
CA ILE A 52 -10.34 -5.96 2.63
C ILE A 52 -9.77 -5.10 3.79
N ALA A 53 -10.25 -5.29 5.03
CA ALA A 53 -9.95 -4.40 6.15
C ALA A 53 -8.67 -4.75 6.94
N PHE A 54 -7.95 -5.83 6.62
CA PHE A 54 -6.75 -6.24 7.36
C PHE A 54 -5.47 -6.04 6.52
N ASP A 55 -5.03 -4.79 6.41
CA ASP A 55 -3.63 -4.49 6.14
C ASP A 55 -2.98 -4.03 7.46
N VAL A 56 -2.74 -4.99 8.35
CA VAL A 56 -1.90 -4.78 9.54
C VAL A 56 -0.45 -4.75 9.06
N SER A 57 -0.04 -3.59 8.54
CA SER A 57 1.37 -3.33 8.31
C SER A 57 1.97 -2.89 9.64
N ALA A 58 2.73 -3.80 10.27
CA ALA A 58 3.47 -3.46 11.49
C ALA A 58 4.40 -2.28 11.18
N GLU A 59 4.17 -1.15 11.84
CA GLU A 59 5.01 0.03 11.66
C GLU A 59 6.34 -0.23 12.35
N VAL A 60 7.41 -0.37 11.56
CA VAL A 60 8.77 -0.48 12.09
C VAL A 60 9.28 0.93 12.36
N PRO A 61 9.45 1.35 13.63
CA PRO A 61 9.97 2.68 13.93
C PRO A 61 11.41 2.77 13.44
N ILE A 62 11.73 3.81 12.67
CA ILE A 62 13.07 4.04 12.13
C ILE A 62 13.76 5.16 12.88
N ALA A 63 15.05 4.97 13.19
CA ALA A 63 15.96 6.01 13.65
C ALA A 63 17.03 6.30 12.59
N ILE A 64 17.43 7.57 12.52
CA ILE A 64 18.55 8.01 11.67
C ILE A 64 19.82 7.99 12.50
N ILE A 65 20.89 7.45 11.93
CA ILE A 65 22.19 7.36 12.59
C ILE A 65 23.28 7.96 11.71
N ALA A 66 24.30 8.51 12.35
CA ALA A 66 25.47 9.05 11.70
C ALA A 66 26.73 8.68 12.47
N ASN A 67 27.88 8.79 11.80
CA ASN A 67 29.16 8.68 12.49
C ASN A 67 29.26 9.79 13.55
N LYS A 68 29.89 9.50 14.70
CA LYS A 68 30.07 10.50 15.78
C LYS A 68 30.77 11.78 15.32
N ASP A 69 31.66 11.70 14.33
CA ASP A 69 32.44 12.83 13.80
C ASP A 69 31.60 13.78 12.93
N VAL A 70 30.36 13.41 12.55
CA VAL A 70 29.46 14.31 11.81
C VAL A 70 29.15 15.55 12.67
N PRO A 71 29.26 16.79 12.16
CA PRO A 71 29.21 18.01 12.98
C PRO A 71 27.81 18.38 13.51
N THR A 72 26.80 17.55 13.27
CA THR A 72 25.39 17.86 13.53
C THR A 72 24.74 16.73 14.30
N ASP A 73 23.97 17.08 15.32
CA ASP A 73 23.18 16.15 16.15
C ASP A 73 21.67 16.20 15.85
N HIS A 74 21.24 17.23 15.11
CA HIS A 74 19.84 17.54 14.83
C HIS A 74 19.62 17.80 13.34
N LEU A 75 18.62 17.18 12.73
CA LEU A 75 18.23 17.43 11.35
C LEU A 75 16.71 17.51 11.24
N THR A 76 16.22 18.45 10.42
CA THR A 76 14.79 18.47 10.08
C THR A 76 14.44 17.28 9.18
N ALA A 77 13.18 16.86 9.19
CA ALA A 77 12.69 15.82 8.28
C ALA A 77 12.93 16.16 6.80
N GLU A 78 12.88 17.45 6.44
CA GLU A 78 13.17 17.92 5.09
C GLU A 78 14.66 17.80 4.74
N ALA A 79 15.57 18.10 5.68
CA ALA A 79 17.01 17.94 5.49
C ALA A 79 17.37 16.46 5.27
N ILE A 80 16.83 15.56 6.08
CA ILE A 80 17.00 14.10 5.91
C ILE A 80 16.56 13.70 4.49
N LYS A 81 15.38 14.14 4.07
CA LYS A 81 14.88 13.84 2.73
C LYS A 81 15.82 14.33 1.63
N LYS A 82 16.33 15.56 1.70
CA LYS A 82 17.26 16.12 0.71
C LYS A 82 18.58 15.36 0.67
N ILE A 83 19.13 15.00 1.83
CA ILE A 83 20.37 14.21 1.95
C ILE A 83 20.19 12.85 1.28
N PHE A 84 19.14 12.10 1.64
CA PHE A 84 18.92 10.74 1.12
C PHE A 84 18.45 10.70 -0.33
N LEU A 85 17.92 11.80 -0.88
CA LEU A 85 17.66 11.95 -2.32
C LEU A 85 18.90 12.41 -3.11
N GLY A 86 19.97 12.81 -2.42
CA GLY A 86 21.19 13.32 -3.04
C GLY A 86 21.09 14.77 -3.52
N ASP A 87 20.10 15.52 -3.04
CA ASP A 87 19.99 16.98 -3.28
C ASP A 87 21.01 17.76 -2.43
N THR A 88 21.32 17.24 -1.23
CA THR A 88 22.37 17.76 -0.36
C THR A 88 23.51 16.74 -0.28
N ILE A 89 24.70 17.13 -0.73
CA ILE A 89 25.84 16.22 -0.90
C ILE A 89 27.03 16.52 0.02
N ASN A 90 27.00 17.63 0.75
CA ASN A 90 28.03 18.05 1.69
C ASN A 90 27.41 18.41 3.04
N TRP A 91 28.10 18.11 4.13
CA TRP A 91 27.86 18.68 5.45
C TRP A 91 28.28 20.17 5.47
N GLU A 92 27.88 20.91 6.51
CA GLU A 92 28.18 22.35 6.69
C GLU A 92 29.69 22.70 6.54
N ALA A 93 30.58 21.76 6.88
CA ALA A 93 32.04 21.92 6.75
C ALA A 93 32.61 21.55 5.36
N ASN A 94 31.78 21.50 4.32
CA ASN A 94 32.12 21.05 2.96
C ASN A 94 32.65 19.60 2.89
N GLU A 95 32.31 18.79 3.89
CA GLU A 95 32.68 17.38 3.97
C GLU A 95 31.61 16.54 3.24
N GLY A 96 32.02 15.71 2.28
CA GLY A 96 31.09 14.98 1.42
C GLY A 96 30.28 13.93 2.20
N ILE A 97 28.96 13.96 2.05
CA ILE A 97 28.04 13.02 2.71
C ILE A 97 28.13 11.65 2.02
N ILE A 98 28.21 10.60 2.83
CA ILE A 98 28.10 9.21 2.37
C ILE A 98 26.80 8.62 2.92
N VAL A 99 25.84 8.37 2.04
CA VAL A 99 24.55 7.79 2.41
C VAL A 99 24.64 6.27 2.38
N VAL A 100 24.30 5.61 3.47
CA VAL A 100 24.29 4.15 3.58
C VAL A 100 22.86 3.64 3.41
N LEU A 101 22.65 2.79 2.41
CA LEU A 101 21.36 2.21 2.05
C LEU A 101 21.34 0.71 2.37
N LEU A 102 20.30 0.25 3.04
CA LEU A 102 20.10 -1.15 3.37
C LEU A 102 19.41 -1.89 2.21
N ARG A 103 19.79 -3.15 1.95
CA ARG A 103 19.07 -4.03 0.99
C ARG A 103 17.83 -4.69 1.57
N ASP A 104 17.68 -4.71 2.88
CA ASP A 104 16.47 -5.17 3.55
C ASP A 104 15.27 -4.31 3.12
N GLU A 105 14.39 -4.91 2.32
CA GLU A 105 13.22 -4.24 1.77
C GLU A 105 12.22 -3.79 2.84
N THR A 106 12.14 -4.46 3.97
CA THR A 106 11.19 -4.15 5.04
C THR A 106 11.59 -2.83 5.70
N ILE A 107 12.84 -2.76 6.17
CA ILE A 107 13.39 -1.57 6.82
C ILE A 107 13.53 -0.43 5.81
N HIS A 108 13.98 -0.72 4.60
CA HIS A 108 14.12 0.29 3.54
C HIS A 108 12.78 0.93 3.17
N LYS A 109 11.72 0.13 3.02
CA LYS A 109 10.36 0.65 2.75
C LYS A 109 9.83 1.47 3.91
N ALA A 110 10.03 1.02 5.15
CA ALA A 110 9.64 1.78 6.34
C ALA A 110 10.31 3.15 6.36
N PHE A 111 11.63 3.21 6.14
CA PHE A 111 12.39 4.45 6.03
C PHE A 111 11.87 5.38 4.93
N ILE A 112 11.67 4.85 3.71
CA ILE A 112 11.17 5.62 2.58
C ILE A 112 9.77 6.21 2.87
N LYS A 113 8.88 5.41 3.47
CA LYS A 113 7.54 5.83 3.86
C LYS A 113 7.57 6.89 4.97
N GLN A 114 8.47 6.74 5.94
CA GLN A 114 8.56 7.63 7.10
C GLN A 114 9.19 8.98 6.74
N TYR A 115 10.30 9.02 6.00
CA TYR A 115 11.09 10.25 5.79
C TYR A 115 11.04 10.80 4.37
N ILE A 116 11.04 9.93 3.37
CA ILE A 116 11.16 10.37 1.97
C ILE A 116 9.79 10.78 1.39
N LYS A 117 8.71 10.14 1.86
CA LYS A 117 7.32 10.37 1.38
C LYS A 117 7.21 10.16 -0.13
N ARG A 118 7.86 9.11 -0.63
CA ARG A 118 7.85 8.64 -2.04
C ARG A 118 7.67 7.13 -2.06
N THR A 119 7.40 6.55 -3.23
CA THR A 119 7.46 5.09 -3.37
C THR A 119 8.92 4.61 -3.53
N PRO A 120 9.26 3.36 -3.18
CA PRO A 120 10.60 2.81 -3.41
C PRO A 120 11.08 2.95 -4.86
N THR A 121 10.20 2.69 -5.82
CA THR A 121 10.50 2.87 -7.25
C THR A 121 10.80 4.33 -7.61
N GLN A 122 10.08 5.30 -7.03
CA GLN A 122 10.37 6.72 -7.25
C GLN A 122 11.73 7.10 -6.67
N PHE A 123 12.08 6.61 -5.49
CA PHE A 123 13.37 6.82 -4.86
C PHE A 123 14.52 6.28 -5.73
N GLU A 124 14.43 5.03 -6.18
CA GLU A 124 15.44 4.42 -7.06
C GLU A 124 15.57 5.16 -8.40
N ASN A 125 14.47 5.68 -8.95
CA ASN A 125 14.51 6.49 -10.16
C ASN A 125 15.23 7.83 -9.98
N VAL A 126 15.17 8.43 -8.79
CA VAL A 126 15.96 9.63 -8.46
C VAL A 126 17.43 9.27 -8.41
N TRP A 127 17.80 8.21 -7.67
CA TRP A 127 19.18 7.75 -7.58
C TRP A 127 19.79 7.39 -8.93
N ARG A 128 19.05 6.66 -9.77
CA ARG A 128 19.47 6.32 -11.13
C ARG A 128 19.74 7.57 -11.97
N ARG A 129 18.87 8.58 -11.89
CA ARG A 129 19.05 9.86 -12.60
C ARG A 129 20.27 10.63 -12.10
N ASN A 130 20.51 10.64 -10.79
CA ASN A 130 21.65 11.33 -10.20
C ASN A 130 22.98 10.68 -10.61
N LEU A 131 23.02 9.35 -10.71
CA LEU A 131 24.18 8.61 -11.25
C LEU A 131 24.49 9.01 -12.70
N PHE A 132 23.47 9.12 -13.56
CA PHE A 132 23.68 9.49 -14.98
C PHE A 132 24.06 10.96 -15.19
N THR A 133 23.66 11.86 -14.29
CA THR A 133 23.89 13.31 -14.43
C THR A 133 25.17 13.79 -13.73
N GLY A 134 25.91 12.89 -13.08
CA GLY A 134 27.12 13.23 -12.33
C GLY A 134 26.87 14.04 -11.05
N LYS A 135 25.61 14.21 -10.65
CA LYS A 135 25.18 14.91 -9.42
C LYS A 135 25.04 13.97 -8.21
N GLY A 136 25.46 12.72 -8.34
CA GLY A 136 25.22 11.69 -7.33
C GLY A 136 25.96 11.94 -6.02
N ALA A 137 25.20 12.06 -4.93
CA ALA A 137 25.73 11.81 -3.59
C ALA A 137 26.41 10.43 -3.55
N ARG A 138 27.44 10.29 -2.72
CA ARG A 138 28.06 8.97 -2.54
C ARG A 138 27.09 8.09 -1.79
N SER A 139 26.64 7.00 -2.39
CA SER A 139 25.87 5.97 -1.68
C SER A 139 26.63 4.67 -1.57
N LYS A 140 26.49 4.02 -0.41
CA LYS A 140 26.96 2.67 -0.16
C LYS A 140 25.74 1.81 0.12
N ARG A 141 25.57 0.72 -0.62
CA ARG A 141 24.54 -0.28 -0.31
C ARG A 141 25.14 -1.42 0.51
N VAL A 142 24.46 -1.83 1.57
CA VAL A 142 24.87 -2.90 2.50
C VAL A 142 23.73 -3.90 2.71
N ASP A 143 24.08 -5.13 3.07
CA ASP A 143 23.14 -6.26 3.06
C ASP A 143 22.47 -6.49 4.42
N SER A 144 23.09 -6.06 5.51
CA SER A 144 22.56 -6.21 6.88
C SER A 144 22.62 -4.92 7.72
N ILE A 145 21.87 -4.91 8.82
CA ILE A 145 21.89 -3.81 9.81
C ILE A 145 23.26 -3.70 10.47
N ASP A 146 23.89 -4.84 10.78
CA ASP A 146 25.22 -4.86 11.40
C ASP A 146 26.27 -4.27 10.47
N ASP A 147 26.23 -4.60 9.16
CA ASP A 147 27.10 -4.00 8.15
C ASP A 147 26.87 -2.49 8.03
N LEU A 148 25.61 -2.04 8.15
CA LEU A 148 25.26 -0.63 8.12
C LEU A 148 25.88 0.10 9.31
N ILE A 149 25.69 -0.43 10.52
CA ILE A 149 26.25 0.14 11.76
C ILE A 149 27.78 0.16 11.69
N GLN A 150 28.40 -0.94 11.29
CA GLN A 150 29.85 -1.04 11.15
C GLN A 150 30.37 -0.02 10.15
N TYR A 151 29.74 0.09 8.98
CA TYR A 151 30.16 1.05 7.96
C TYR A 151 30.04 2.50 8.45
N VAL A 152 28.94 2.83 9.14
CA VAL A 152 28.73 4.16 9.74
C VAL A 152 29.76 4.42 10.84
N ALA A 153 30.11 3.43 11.66
CA ALA A 153 31.12 3.56 12.72
C ALA A 153 32.53 3.83 12.17
N THR A 154 32.92 3.16 11.07
CA THR A 154 34.28 3.28 10.52
C THR A 154 34.44 4.40 9.49
N THR A 155 33.34 4.91 8.93
CA THR A 155 33.36 5.88 7.83
C THR A 155 32.92 7.24 8.31
N LYS A 156 33.87 8.18 8.35
CA LYS A 156 33.58 9.59 8.62
C LYS A 156 32.57 10.12 7.60
N SER A 157 31.71 11.04 8.02
CA SER A 157 30.65 11.64 7.18
C SER A 157 29.53 10.70 6.74
N ALA A 158 29.49 9.45 7.21
CA ALA A 158 28.44 8.51 6.85
C ALA A 158 27.15 8.77 7.64
N ILE A 159 26.02 8.61 6.95
CA ILE A 159 24.66 8.66 7.51
C ILE A 159 23.85 7.48 6.99
N GLY A 160 23.06 6.87 7.86
CA GLY A 160 22.21 5.73 7.55
C GLY A 160 20.95 5.71 8.42
N TYR A 161 20.22 4.60 8.36
CA TYR A 161 19.00 4.40 9.13
C TYR A 161 18.93 2.96 9.61
N ILE A 162 18.27 2.76 10.76
CA ILE A 162 18.12 1.48 11.45
C ILE A 162 16.74 1.42 12.14
N PRO A 163 16.26 0.24 12.54
CA PRO A 163 15.17 0.16 13.52
C PRO A 163 15.51 0.96 14.79
N ALA A 164 14.53 1.66 15.35
CA ALA A 164 14.75 2.61 16.44
C ALA A 164 15.29 1.94 17.72
N ASP A 165 14.93 0.68 17.94
CA ASP A 165 15.29 -0.11 19.13
C ASP A 165 16.64 -0.83 19.00
N THR A 166 17.36 -0.65 17.89
CA THR A 166 18.67 -1.29 17.70
C THR A 166 19.73 -0.65 18.61
N SER A 167 20.55 -1.52 19.24
CA SER A 167 21.70 -1.11 20.06
C SER A 167 22.82 -0.56 19.19
N LEU A 168 23.49 0.50 19.64
CA LEU A 168 24.54 1.18 18.90
C LEU A 168 25.88 1.16 19.65
N PRO A 169 27.01 1.08 18.93
CA PRO A 169 28.33 1.31 19.49
C PRO A 169 28.61 2.81 19.69
N ASP A 170 29.63 3.15 20.49
CA ASP A 170 29.98 4.53 20.87
C ASP A 170 30.39 5.43 19.69
N ASP A 171 30.84 4.83 18.59
CA ASP A 171 31.26 5.56 17.37
C ASP A 171 30.09 6.01 16.48
N VAL A 172 28.87 5.66 16.86
CA VAL A 172 27.65 5.96 16.12
C VAL A 172 26.69 6.72 17.01
N LYS A 173 26.14 7.82 16.50
CA LYS A 173 25.12 8.62 17.19
C LYS A 173 23.79 8.58 16.45
N LYS A 174 22.69 8.66 17.21
CA LYS A 174 21.35 8.91 16.66
C LYS A 174 21.19 10.40 16.37
N ILE A 175 20.67 10.73 15.20
CA ILE A 175 20.32 12.10 14.83
C ILE A 175 18.91 12.39 15.32
N SER A 176 18.75 13.46 16.09
CA SER A 176 17.45 13.95 16.55
C SER A 176 16.72 14.65 15.41
N ILE A 177 15.40 14.46 15.34
CA ILE A 177 14.58 15.04 14.28
C ILE A 177 13.76 16.18 14.84
N GLU A 178 13.91 17.36 14.24
CA GLU A 178 13.15 18.59 14.53
C GLU A 178 11.90 18.74 13.65
#